data_AF-A0A242K2Q9-F1
#
_entry.id   AF-A0A242K2Q9-F1
#
_cell.length_a   1.000
_cell.length_b   1.000
_cell.length_c   1.000
_cell.angle_alpha   90.00
_cell.angle_beta   90.00
_cell.angle_gamma   90.00
#
_symmetry.space_group_name_H-M   'P 1'
#
loop_
_entity.id
_entity.type
_entity.pdbx_description
1 polymer ?
#
loop_
_entity_poly.entity_id
_entity_poly.type
_entity_poly.pdbx_seq_one_letter_code
_entity_poly.pdbx_strand_id
1 'polypeptide(L)'
;MLLFIIYVVLSSSGLILFKLGSSSLTLQVQNSIFSMNVSLTTILGMLCYMISFILWMVIIGKSEVSYIVPLGVACTNIAILLGSYFILNETITTNVIIGAVLIIAGVILISR
;
A
#
# COMPACT_ATOMS: atom_id res chain seq x y z
N MET A 1 -8.60 -1.05 -17.33
CA MET A 1 -9.18 -0.57 -16.05
C MET A 1 -9.29 -1.66 -14.99
N LEU A 2 -9.83 -2.86 -15.27
CA LEU A 2 -9.96 -3.92 -14.25
C LEU A 2 -8.63 -4.28 -13.56
N LEU A 3 -7.55 -4.45 -14.33
CA LEU A 3 -6.20 -4.73 -13.80
C LEU A 3 -5.71 -3.65 -12.81
N PHE A 4 -6.05 -2.38 -13.07
CA PHE A 4 -5.66 -1.26 -12.22
C PHE A 4 -6.41 -1.29 -10.88
N ILE A 5 -7.71 -1.59 -10.89
CA ILE A 5 -8.50 -1.74 -9.66
C ILE A 5 -7.95 -2.88 -8.81
N ILE A 6 -7.68 -4.03 -9.43
CA ILE A 6 -7.08 -5.19 -8.74
C ILE A 6 -5.72 -4.81 -8.15
N TYR A 7 -4.87 -4.10 -8.91
CA TYR A 7 -3.59 -3.60 -8.43
C TYR A 7 -3.74 -2.71 -7.18
N VAL A 8 -4.66 -1.74 -7.20
CA VAL A 8 -4.87 -0.82 -6.08
C VAL A 8 -5.31 -1.58 -4.82
N VAL A 9 -6.23 -2.52 -4.96
CA VAL A 9 -6.70 -3.36 -3.85
C VAL A 9 -5.57 -4.22 -3.31
N LEU A 10 -4.85 -4.96 -4.17
CA LEU A 10 -3.75 -5.83 -3.76
C LEU A 10 -2.60 -5.06 -3.10
N SER A 11 -2.24 -3.91 -3.66
CA SER A 11 -1.16 -3.07 -3.12
C SER A 11 -1.53 -2.54 -1.74
N SER A 12 -2.73 -1.97 -1.59
CA SER A 12 -3.21 -1.46 -0.30
C SER A 12 -3.38 -2.58 0.73
N SER A 13 -4.01 -3.70 0.37
CA SER A 13 -4.16 -4.84 1.29
C SER A 13 -2.83 -5.46 1.67
N GLY A 14 -1.88 -5.58 0.73
CA GLY A 14 -0.55 -6.12 0.99
C GLY A 14 0.22 -5.31 2.02
N LEU A 15 0.19 -3.98 1.90
CA LEU A 15 0.82 -3.07 2.85
C LEU A 15 0.16 -3.10 4.23
N ILE A 16 -1.18 -3.13 4.28
CA ILE A 16 -1.95 -3.20 5.54
C ILE A 16 -1.69 -4.53 6.25
N LEU A 17 -1.78 -5.66 5.55
CA LEU A 17 -1.52 -6.98 6.11
C LEU A 17 -0.08 -7.12 6.60
N PHE A 18 0.88 -6.57 5.85
CA PHE A 18 2.27 -6.52 6.27
C PHE A 18 2.45 -5.71 7.55
N LYS A 19 1.81 -4.54 7.64
CA LYS A 19 1.85 -3.70 8.85
C LYS A 19 1.26 -4.43 10.06
N LEU A 20 0.11 -5.10 9.90
CA LEU A 20 -0.53 -5.89 10.96
C LEU A 20 0.34 -7.07 11.41
N GLY A 21 0.92 -7.81 10.47
CA GLY A 21 1.78 -8.96 10.78
C GLY A 21 3.16 -8.56 11.33
N SER A 22 3.62 -7.34 11.05
CA SER A 22 4.88 -6.81 11.58
C SER A 22 4.73 -6.19 12.97
N SER A 23 3.54 -5.77 13.40
CA SER A 23 3.32 -5.37 14.80
C SER A 23 3.47 -6.52 15.80
N SER A 24 3.30 -7.78 15.37
CA SER A 24 3.56 -8.98 16.19
C SER A 24 5.01 -9.47 16.15
N LEU A 25 5.90 -8.80 15.41
CA LEU A 25 7.32 -9.18 15.31
C LEU A 25 8.06 -8.72 16.58
N THR A 26 8.02 -9.54 17.62
CA THR A 26 8.89 -9.39 18.78
C THR A 26 10.29 -9.87 18.41
N LEU A 27 11.17 -8.95 18.02
CA LEU A 27 12.60 -9.23 17.88
C LEU A 27 13.22 -9.32 19.27
N GLN A 28 13.14 -10.49 19.90
CA GLN A 28 13.89 -10.76 21.13
C GLN A 28 15.31 -11.18 20.76
N VAL A 29 16.25 -10.24 20.86
CA VAL A 29 17.69 -10.54 20.79
C VAL A 29 18.11 -11.13 22.13
N GLN A 30 17.84 -12.42 22.33
CA GLN A 30 18.35 -13.16 23.49
C GLN A 30 19.27 -14.27 22.99
N ASN A 31 20.56 -14.16 23.32
CA ASN A 31 21.62 -15.13 23.07
C ASN A 31 21.72 -15.68 21.63
N SER A 32 22.30 -14.92 20.71
CA SER A 32 22.88 -15.42 19.43
C SER A 32 21.99 -16.24 18.49
N ILE A 33 20.70 -16.43 18.79
CA ILE A 33 19.73 -17.12 17.97
C ILE A 33 18.77 -16.06 17.45
N PHE A 34 18.83 -15.79 16.15
CA PHE A 34 17.83 -14.97 15.46
C PHE A 34 16.49 -15.72 15.46
N SER A 35 15.65 -15.50 16.47
CA SER A 35 14.27 -15.98 16.49
C SER A 35 13.36 -14.95 15.80
N MET A 36 13.34 -14.96 14.47
CA MET A 36 12.36 -14.19 13.72
C MET A 36 11.01 -14.91 13.75
N ASN A 37 10.12 -14.49 14.65
CA ASN A 37 8.73 -14.95 14.64
C ASN A 37 7.95 -14.16 13.58
N VAL A 38 8.10 -14.56 12.31
CA VAL A 38 7.35 -13.99 11.20
C VAL A 38 5.96 -14.60 11.20
N SER A 39 4.95 -13.78 11.45
CA SER A 39 3.57 -14.24 11.40
C SER A 39 3.15 -14.58 9.96
N LEU A 40 2.22 -15.54 9.81
CA LEU A 40 1.69 -15.93 8.52
C LEU A 40 1.03 -14.75 7.77
N THR A 41 0.48 -13.78 8.51
CA THR A 41 -0.13 -12.57 7.94
C THR A 41 0.92 -11.65 7.30
N THR A 42 2.14 -11.58 7.85
CA THR A 42 3.24 -10.81 7.25
C THR A 42 3.65 -11.41 5.90
N ILE A 43 3.75 -12.74 5.82
CA ILE A 43 4.09 -13.46 4.58
C ILE A 43 3.01 -13.27 3.53
N LEU A 44 1.73 -13.40 3.91
CA LEU A 44 0.61 -13.14 3.02
C LEU A 44 0.59 -11.69 2.51
N GLY A 45 0.87 -10.72 3.39
CA GLY A 45 1.00 -9.32 3.00
C GLY A 45 2.12 -9.10 1.97
N MET A 46 3.29 -9.71 2.19
CA MET A 46 4.40 -9.64 1.23
C MET A 46 4.05 -10.27 -0.13
N LEU A 47 3.45 -11.47 -0.14
CA LEU A 47 3.03 -12.13 -1.38
C LEU A 47 2.00 -11.28 -2.15
N CYS A 48 1.02 -10.73 -1.44
CA CYS A 48 0.00 -9.85 -2.01
C CYS A 48 0.64 -8.60 -2.65
N TYR A 49 1.60 -7.99 -1.96
CA TYR A 49 2.34 -6.84 -2.48
C TYR A 49 3.24 -7.20 -3.67
N MET A 50 3.89 -8.37 -3.67
CA MET A 50 4.68 -8.84 -4.82
C MET A 50 3.82 -9.05 -6.07
N ILE A 51 2.62 -9.64 -5.92
CA ILE A 51 1.69 -9.80 -7.05
C ILE A 51 1.25 -8.41 -7.55
N SER A 52 1.01 -7.47 -6.64
CA SER A 52 0.68 -6.08 -6.99
C SER A 52 1.80 -5.43 -7.83
N PHE A 53 3.06 -5.71 -7.53
CA PHE A 53 4.19 -5.19 -8.28
C PHE A 53 4.24 -5.72 -9.72
N ILE A 54 3.96 -7.02 -9.92
CA ILE A 54 3.88 -7.61 -11.26
C ILE A 54 2.75 -6.96 -12.07
N LEU A 55 1.57 -6.78 -11.46
CA LEU A 55 0.45 -6.07 -12.07
C LEU A 55 0.81 -4.64 -12.45
N TRP A 56 1.53 -3.93 -11.57
CA TRP A 56 1.99 -2.57 -11.81
C TRP A 56 2.91 -2.46 -13.02
N MET A 57 3.87 -3.38 -13.16
CA MET A 57 4.76 -3.43 -14.33
C MET A 57 4.00 -3.64 -15.64
N VAL A 58 2.97 -4.49 -15.63
CA VAL A 58 2.09 -4.70 -16.79
C VAL A 58 1.28 -3.45 -17.14
N ILE A 59 0.82 -2.71 -16.13
CA ILE A 59 0.06 -1.46 -16.32
C ILE A 59 0.95 -0.37 -16.91
N ILE A 60 2.15 -0.17 -16.35
CA ILE A 60 3.13 0.80 -16.86
C ILE A 60 3.47 0.50 -18.32
N GLY A 61 3.70 -0.77 -18.68
CA GLY A 61 4.04 -1.14 -20.05
C GLY A 61 2.93 -0.90 -21.08
N LYS A 62 1.70 -0.61 -20.65
CA LYS A 62 0.52 -0.42 -21.52
C LYS A 62 -0.09 0.97 -21.42
N SER A 63 0.52 1.91 -20.70
CA SER A 63 -0.08 3.21 -20.40
C SER A 63 0.95 4.33 -20.40
N GLU A 64 0.50 5.55 -20.66
CA GLU A 64 1.33 6.74 -20.58
C GLU A 64 1.82 6.94 -19.12
N VAL A 65 3.13 6.83 -18.92
CA VAL A 65 3.77 6.85 -17.59
C VAL A 65 3.41 8.14 -16.83
N SER A 66 3.41 9.27 -17.53
CA SER A 66 3.09 10.59 -16.99
C SER A 66 1.70 10.70 -16.38
N TYR A 67 0.74 9.89 -16.85
CA TYR A 67 -0.63 9.87 -16.35
C TYR A 67 -0.86 8.76 -15.31
N ILE A 68 -0.40 7.55 -15.61
CA ILE A 68 -0.73 6.38 -14.80
C ILE A 68 -0.02 6.37 -13.46
N VAL A 69 1.20 6.94 -13.38
CA VAL A 69 1.98 7.01 -12.14
C VAL A 69 1.31 7.89 -11.08
N PRO A 70 0.99 9.18 -11.36
CA PRO A 70 0.26 10.01 -10.39
C PRO A 70 -1.07 9.39 -9.97
N LEU A 71 -1.83 8.85 -10.94
CA LEU A 71 -3.12 8.22 -10.67
C LEU A 71 -2.98 6.99 -9.75
N GLY A 72 -2.01 6.12 -10.04
CA GLY A 72 -1.70 4.93 -9.24
C GLY A 72 -1.37 5.29 -7.80
N VAL A 73 -0.48 6.27 -7.60
CA VAL A 73 -0.09 6.76 -6.28
C VAL A 73 -1.29 7.35 -5.53
N ALA A 74 -2.12 8.16 -6.16
CA ALA A 74 -3.30 8.73 -5.50
C ALA A 74 -4.31 7.64 -5.07
N CYS A 75 -4.68 6.74 -5.98
CA CYS A 75 -5.66 5.69 -5.68
C CYS A 75 -5.16 4.73 -4.59
N THR A 76 -3.90 4.29 -4.68
CA THR A 76 -3.29 3.41 -3.67
C THR A 76 -3.20 4.11 -2.32
N ASN A 77 -2.77 5.37 -2.28
CA ASN A 77 -2.63 6.10 -1.02
C ASN A 77 -3.97 6.33 -0.33
N ILE A 78 -5.03 6.67 -1.08
CA ILE A 78 -6.39 6.77 -0.53
C ILE A 78 -6.88 5.43 0.01
N ALA A 79 -6.66 4.34 -0.72
CA ALA A 79 -7.05 3.00 -0.28
C ALA A 79 -6.31 2.57 1.00
N ILE A 80 -5.01 2.86 1.09
CA ILE A 80 -4.20 2.61 2.29
C ILE A 80 -4.74 3.43 3.46
N LEU A 81 -5.02 4.72 3.26
CA LEU A 81 -5.51 5.62 4.30
C LEU A 81 -6.87 5.15 4.86
N LEU A 82 -7.79 4.74 3.99
CA LEU A 82 -9.05 4.11 4.39
C LEU A 82 -8.82 2.80 5.15
N GLY A 83 -7.96 1.92 4.64
CA GLY A 83 -7.68 0.64 5.29
C GLY A 83 -6.94 0.79 6.62
N SER A 84 -6.06 1.78 6.77
CA SER A 84 -5.42 2.17 8.03
C SER A 84 -6.44 2.60 9.07
N TYR A 85 -7.45 3.37 8.67
CA TYR A 85 -8.53 3.77 9.57
C TYR A 85 -9.40 2.59 10.02
N PHE A 86 -9.85 1.77 9.07
CA PHE A 86 -10.81 0.69 9.36
C PHE A 86 -10.18 -0.56 9.97
N ILE A 87 -8.95 -0.92 9.57
CA ILE A 87 -8.33 -2.21 9.92
C ILE A 87 -7.26 -2.01 11.01
N LEU A 88 -6.40 -1.00 10.86
CA LEU A 88 -5.36 -0.71 11.85
C LEU A 88 -5.85 0.17 13.00
N ASN A 89 -7.05 0.77 12.88
CA ASN A 89 -7.59 1.75 13.84
C ASN A 89 -6.61 2.91 14.11
N GLU A 90 -5.83 3.30 13.09
CA GLU A 90 -4.90 4.42 13.19
C GLU A 90 -5.66 5.76 13.24
N THR A 91 -5.24 6.66 14.13
CA THR A 91 -5.81 8.01 14.20
C THR A 91 -5.38 8.82 12.99
N ILE A 92 -6.31 9.05 12.07
CA ILE A 92 -6.07 9.95 10.93
C ILE A 92 -6.07 11.39 11.45
N THR A 93 -4.93 12.06 11.33
CA THR A 93 -4.81 13.48 11.66
C THR A 93 -5.36 14.35 10.52
N THR A 94 -5.82 15.56 10.84
CA THR A 94 -6.32 16.53 9.85
C THR A 94 -5.28 16.83 8.77
N ASN A 95 -3.99 16.82 9.10
CA ASN A 95 -2.89 17.03 8.16
C ASN A 95 -2.84 15.94 7.07
N VAL A 96 -3.11 14.68 7.43
CA VAL A 96 -3.14 13.55 6.49
C VAL A 96 -4.29 13.71 5.49
N ILE A 97 -5.44 14.20 5.95
CA ILE A 97 -6.60 14.49 5.10
C ILE A 97 -6.28 15.61 4.11
N ILE A 98 -5.69 16.72 4.59
CA ILE A 98 -5.26 17.84 3.73
C ILE A 98 -4.24 17.36 2.69
N GLY A 99 -3.27 16.54 3.09
CA GLY A 99 -2.31 15.92 2.19
C GLY A 99 -2.96 15.05 1.11
N ALA A 100 -3.96 14.24 1.48
CA ALA A 100 -4.71 13.42 0.52
C ALA A 100 -5.45 14.28 -0.51
N VAL A 101 -6.08 15.38 -0.09
CA VAL A 101 -6.74 16.33 -1.00
C VAL A 101 -5.73 16.97 -1.96
N LEU A 102 -4.54 17.34 -1.48
CA LEU A 102 -3.47 17.89 -2.32
C LEU A 102 -2.96 16.88 -3.35
N ILE A 103 -2.83 15.60 -2.98
CA ILE A 103 -2.45 14.53 -3.92
C ILE A 103 -3.50 14.42 -5.03
N ILE A 104 -4.79 14.41 -4.68
CA ILE A 104 -5.88 14.36 -5.67
C ILE A 104 -5.82 15.58 -6.60
N ALA A 105 -5.65 16.79 -6.05
CA ALA A 105 -5.52 18.01 -6.82
C ALA A 105 -4.32 17.97 -7.79
N GLY A 106 -3.17 17.45 -7.33
CA GLY A 106 -1.98 17.25 -8.15
C GLY A 106 -2.22 16.30 -9.32
N VAL A 107 -2.92 15.18 -9.09
CA VAL A 107 -3.28 14.25 -10.17
C VAL A 107 -4.20 14.89 -11.19
N ILE A 108 -5.21 15.65 -10.74
CA ILE A 108 -6.13 16.36 -11.64
C ILE A 108 -5.36 17.33 -12.54
N LEU A 109 -4.36 18.03 -11.98
CA LEU A 109 -3.55 19.00 -12.72
C LEU A 109 -2.66 18.32 -13.77
N ILE A 110 -2.11 17.14 -13.48
CA ILE A 110 -1.32 16.35 -14.44
C ILE A 110 -2.21 15.68 -15.50
N SER A 111 -3.47 15.38 -15.15
CA SER A 111 -4.43 14.73 -16.06
C SER A 111 -5.02 15.66 -17.13
N ARG A 112 -4.73 16.97 -17.07
CA ARG A 112 -5.13 17.97 -18.07
C ARG A 112 -3.95 18.38 -18.94
#